data_AF-A0A3N4JYB3-F1
#
_entry.id   AF-A0A3N4JYB3-F1
#
_cell.length_a   1.000
_cell.length_b   1.000
_cell.length_c   1.000
_cell.angle_alpha   90.00
_cell.angle_beta   90.00
_cell.angle_gamma   90.00
#
_symmetry.space_group_name_H-M   'P 1'
#
loop_
_entity.id
_entity.type
_entity.pdbx_description
1 polymer ?
#
loop_
_entity_poly.entity_id
_entity_poly.type
_entity_poly.pdbx_seq_one_letter_code
_entity_poly.pdbx_strand_id
1 'polypeptide(L)'
;LTSNKSRAGKSASSIVITITSPKASLFVDKRLSAFSTTFRTERHLWFNTFTQCSNCHHFGHHSNKYVSPSLCRCCTLSYSTGDHSCPTSTYHTCNHFTPRCVNCDSLHEFHSTICPAWPLCYDLSDEEKLEEVVIVT
;
A
#
# COMPACT_ATOMS: atom_id res chain seq x y z
N LEU A 1 -30.32 12.05 -12.17
CA LEU A 1 -29.11 12.17 -13.02
C LEU A 1 -28.29 13.36 -12.54
N THR A 2 -26.94 13.28 -12.54
CA THR A 2 -26.07 14.42 -12.23
C THR A 2 -26.12 15.50 -13.33
N SER A 3 -25.93 16.77 -12.98
CA SER A 3 -26.07 17.88 -13.94
C SER A 3 -24.92 17.91 -14.96
N ASN A 4 -25.18 18.42 -16.18
CA ASN A 4 -24.16 18.53 -17.22
C ASN A 4 -22.93 19.35 -16.76
N LYS A 5 -23.16 20.40 -15.96
CA LYS A 5 -22.08 21.19 -15.35
C LYS A 5 -21.16 20.36 -14.45
N SER A 6 -21.72 19.39 -13.71
CA SER A 6 -20.94 18.50 -12.84
C SER A 6 -20.17 17.39 -13.57
N ARG A 7 -20.49 17.17 -14.85
CA ARG A 7 -19.86 16.18 -15.74
C ARG A 7 -18.79 16.78 -16.66
N ALA A 8 -18.80 18.08 -16.87
CA ALA A 8 -17.83 18.76 -17.72
C ALA A 8 -16.40 18.50 -17.22
N GLY A 9 -15.54 17.95 -18.08
CA GLY A 9 -14.13 17.67 -17.78
C GLY A 9 -13.84 16.34 -17.07
N LYS A 10 -14.85 15.53 -16.72
CA LYS A 10 -14.63 14.19 -16.15
C LYS A 10 -14.50 13.15 -17.26
N SER A 11 -13.36 12.48 -17.34
CA SER A 11 -13.11 11.39 -18.30
C SER A 11 -13.82 10.08 -17.93
N ALA A 12 -14.02 9.83 -16.63
CA ALA A 12 -14.70 8.64 -16.11
C ALA A 12 -15.47 8.95 -14.83
N SER A 13 -16.36 8.04 -14.44
CA SER A 13 -17.02 8.04 -13.13
C SER A 13 -16.99 6.61 -12.58
N SER A 14 -16.74 6.45 -11.29
CA SER A 14 -16.69 5.16 -10.61
C SER A 14 -17.80 5.06 -9.56
N ILE A 15 -18.22 3.83 -9.26
CA ILE A 15 -19.16 3.52 -8.18
C ILE A 15 -18.47 2.49 -7.29
N VAL A 16 -18.49 2.74 -5.99
CA VAL A 16 -17.92 1.83 -5.00
C VAL A 16 -19.06 1.15 -4.26
N ILE A 17 -19.05 -0.19 -4.20
CA ILE A 17 -20.11 -0.99 -3.55
C ILE A 17 -19.50 -1.69 -2.35
N THR A 18 -19.85 -1.28 -1.13
CA THR A 18 -19.32 -1.92 0.08
C THR A 18 -20.21 -3.08 0.53
N ILE A 19 -19.62 -4.23 0.84
CA ILE A 19 -20.33 -5.37 1.44
C ILE A 19 -19.84 -5.50 2.89
N THR A 20 -20.61 -5.01 3.86
CA THR A 20 -20.21 -5.00 5.28
C THR A 20 -20.65 -6.23 6.08
N SER A 21 -21.21 -7.25 5.42
CA SER A 21 -21.73 -8.44 6.12
C SER A 21 -20.59 -9.37 6.58
N PRO A 22 -20.80 -10.20 7.62
CA PRO A 22 -19.84 -11.25 7.99
C PRO A 22 -19.51 -12.25 6.88
N LYS A 23 -20.34 -12.27 5.81
CA LYS A 23 -20.16 -13.10 4.61
C LYS A 23 -19.39 -12.38 3.49
N ALA A 24 -18.90 -11.17 3.72
CA ALA A 24 -18.24 -10.36 2.70
C ALA A 24 -16.98 -11.04 2.13
N SER A 25 -16.26 -11.80 2.95
CA SER A 25 -15.13 -12.63 2.53
C SER A 25 -15.50 -13.68 1.47
N LEU A 26 -16.75 -14.15 1.42
CA LEU A 26 -17.22 -15.07 0.38
C LEU A 26 -17.27 -14.42 -1.01
N PHE A 27 -17.29 -13.09 -1.06
CA PHE A 27 -17.32 -12.30 -2.27
C PHE A 27 -15.92 -11.87 -2.72
N VAL A 28 -14.84 -12.10 -1.97
CA VAL A 28 -13.49 -11.81 -2.45
C VAL A 28 -13.11 -12.76 -3.59
N ASP A 29 -12.46 -12.25 -4.63
CA ASP A 29 -12.05 -12.98 -5.84
C ASP A 29 -13.22 -13.58 -6.64
N LYS A 30 -14.44 -13.10 -6.40
CA LYS A 30 -15.63 -13.45 -7.18
C LYS A 30 -15.86 -12.41 -8.28
N ARG A 31 -16.94 -12.63 -9.03
CA ARG A 31 -17.41 -11.67 -10.03
C ARG A 31 -18.79 -11.18 -9.63
N LEU A 32 -18.95 -9.87 -9.61
CA LEU A 32 -20.24 -9.22 -9.43
C LEU A 32 -20.78 -8.86 -10.82
N SER A 33 -21.98 -9.34 -11.14
CA SER A 33 -22.67 -8.95 -12.38
C SER A 33 -23.58 -7.75 -12.11
N ALA A 34 -23.36 -6.64 -12.81
CA ALA A 34 -24.18 -5.43 -12.73
C ALA A 34 -24.16 -4.70 -14.07
N PHE A 35 -25.26 -4.04 -14.45
CA PHE A 35 -25.37 -3.26 -15.69
C PHE A 35 -24.94 -4.02 -16.96
N SER A 36 -25.29 -5.31 -17.05
CA SER A 36 -24.89 -6.21 -18.15
C SER A 36 -23.37 -6.39 -18.31
N THR A 37 -22.61 -6.10 -17.25
CA THR A 37 -21.15 -6.22 -17.17
C THR A 37 -20.76 -7.03 -15.93
N THR A 38 -19.55 -7.60 -15.94
CA THR A 38 -19.04 -8.38 -14.80
C THR A 38 -17.78 -7.74 -14.26
N PHE A 39 -17.78 -7.46 -12.97
CA PHE A 39 -16.69 -6.79 -12.26
C PHE A 39 -16.01 -7.79 -11.35
N ARG A 40 -14.68 -7.70 -11.24
CA ARG A 40 -13.94 -8.46 -10.25
C ARG A 40 -14.16 -7.80 -8.90
N THR A 41 -14.40 -8.63 -7.89
CA THR A 41 -14.53 -8.17 -6.53
C THR A 41 -13.20 -8.38 -5.81
N GLU A 42 -12.68 -7.29 -5.25
CA GLU A 42 -11.38 -7.29 -4.58
C GLU A 42 -11.57 -6.88 -3.13
N ARG A 43 -10.67 -7.36 -2.27
CA ARG A 43 -10.62 -6.89 -0.89
C ARG A 43 -10.08 -5.48 -0.88
N HIS A 44 -10.88 -4.51 -0.45
CA HIS A 44 -10.33 -3.20 -0.16
C HIS A 44 -9.42 -3.28 1.06
N LEU A 45 -8.14 -3.03 0.82
CA LEU A 45 -7.14 -2.90 1.86
C LEU A 45 -7.08 -1.42 2.25
N TRP A 46 -7.43 -1.14 3.51
CA TRP A 46 -7.23 0.19 4.07
C TRP A 46 -5.73 0.39 4.33
N PHE A 47 -5.17 1.44 3.76
CA PHE A 47 -3.78 1.84 4.00
C PHE A 47 -3.81 3.19 4.68
N ASN A 48 -3.23 3.24 5.87
CA ASN A 48 -3.07 4.46 6.64
C ASN A 48 -1.65 5.03 6.44
N THR A 49 -1.39 6.17 7.08
CA THR A 49 -0.06 6.80 7.11
C THR A 49 1.01 5.87 7.69
N PHE A 50 0.63 4.94 8.57
CA PHE A 50 1.51 3.92 9.16
C PHE A 50 1.84 2.76 8.22
N THR A 51 1.16 2.64 7.08
CA THR A 51 1.41 1.56 6.12
C THR A 51 2.76 1.79 5.47
N GLN A 52 3.68 0.85 5.68
CA GLN A 52 4.99 0.86 5.04
C GLN A 52 4.98 -0.02 3.79
N CYS A 53 5.37 0.56 2.66
CA CYS A 53 5.49 -0.15 1.40
C CYS A 53 6.64 -1.16 1.45
N SER A 54 6.39 -2.44 1.20
CA SER A 54 7.45 -3.46 1.17
C SER A 54 8.38 -3.35 -0.05
N ASN A 55 7.94 -2.64 -1.10
CA ASN A 55 8.75 -2.41 -2.29
C ASN A 55 9.72 -1.25 -2.10
N CYS A 56 9.30 -0.12 -1.54
CA CYS A 56 10.14 1.10 -1.45
C CYS A 56 10.45 1.55 -0.03
N HIS A 57 9.94 0.86 0.99
CA HIS A 57 10.14 1.12 2.42
C HIS A 57 9.63 2.49 2.92
N HIS A 58 8.93 3.25 2.08
CA HIS A 58 8.31 4.51 2.47
C HIS A 58 6.98 4.28 3.18
N PHE A 59 6.63 5.19 4.09
CA PHE A 59 5.32 5.24 4.75
C PHE A 59 4.22 5.80 3.82
N GLY A 60 2.96 5.57 4.20
CA GLY A 60 1.76 6.15 3.58
C GLY A 60 1.20 5.41 2.38
N HIS A 61 1.78 4.29 1.95
CA HIS A 61 1.19 3.48 0.88
C HIS A 61 1.62 2.01 0.93
N HIS A 62 0.84 1.18 0.24
CA HIS A 62 1.13 -0.24 0.08
C HIS A 62 1.81 -0.53 -1.26
N SER A 63 2.53 -1.65 -1.31
CA SER A 63 3.30 -2.12 -2.46
C SER A 63 2.49 -2.24 -3.75
N ASN A 64 1.20 -2.55 -3.66
CA ASN A 64 0.30 -2.63 -4.82
C ASN A 64 0.11 -1.28 -5.53
N LYS A 65 0.32 -0.15 -4.85
CA LYS A 65 0.26 1.20 -5.44
C LYS A 65 1.61 1.67 -5.98
N TYR A 66 2.69 0.92 -5.71
CA TYR A 66 4.05 1.30 -6.09
C TYR A 66 4.42 0.66 -7.42
N VAL A 67 4.64 1.49 -8.44
CA VAL A 67 4.90 1.06 -9.83
C VAL A 67 6.40 1.04 -10.15
N SER A 68 7.23 1.69 -9.32
CA SER A 68 8.67 1.78 -9.54
C SER A 68 9.41 0.50 -9.10
N PRO A 69 10.68 0.33 -9.48
CA PRO A 69 11.49 -0.80 -9.02
C PRO A 69 11.58 -0.85 -7.50
N SER A 70 11.56 -2.06 -6.95
CA SER A 70 11.77 -2.29 -5.51
C SER A 70 13.15 -1.80 -5.08
N LEU A 71 13.24 -1.40 -3.82
CA LEU A 71 14.47 -0.99 -3.16
C LEU A 71 14.98 -2.13 -2.29
N CYS A 72 16.27 -2.38 -2.37
CA CYS A 72 16.93 -3.39 -1.58
C CYS A 72 16.85 -3.02 -0.09
N ARG A 73 16.42 -3.95 0.76
CA ARG A 73 16.34 -3.76 2.21
C ARG A 73 17.70 -3.47 2.84
N CYS A 74 18.76 -4.00 2.25
CA CYS A 74 20.12 -3.92 2.78
C CYS A 74 20.83 -2.62 2.39
N CYS A 75 20.65 -2.15 1.14
CA CYS A 75 21.42 -1.03 0.61
C CYS A 75 20.61 0.09 -0.06
N THR A 76 19.28 0.01 -0.01
CA THR A 76 18.34 1.01 -0.55
C THR A 76 18.48 1.33 -2.05
N LEU A 77 19.27 0.56 -2.79
CA LEU A 77 19.41 0.65 -4.24
C LEU A 77 18.20 0.03 -4.97
N SER A 78 17.97 0.46 -6.21
CA SER A 78 16.81 0.08 -7.05
C SER A 78 16.89 -1.34 -7.63
N TYR A 79 16.83 -2.34 -6.76
CA TYR A 79 16.65 -3.75 -7.11
C TYR A 79 16.01 -4.52 -5.94
N SER A 80 15.50 -5.72 -6.21
CA SER A 80 14.86 -6.56 -5.19
C SER A 80 15.84 -6.99 -4.11
N THR A 81 15.40 -7.09 -2.86
CA THR A 81 16.24 -7.63 -1.77
C THR A 81 16.76 -9.03 -2.08
N GLY A 82 16.03 -9.83 -2.86
CA GLY A 82 16.47 -11.17 -3.29
C GLY A 82 17.63 -11.16 -4.31
N ASP A 83 17.78 -10.07 -5.08
CA ASP A 83 18.86 -9.91 -6.07
C ASP A 83 20.13 -9.31 -5.44
N HIS A 84 20.11 -9.09 -4.11
CA HIS A 84 21.25 -8.57 -3.41
C HIS A 84 22.38 -9.60 -3.37
N SER A 85 23.46 -9.30 -4.11
CA SER A 85 24.70 -10.07 -4.04
C SER A 85 25.73 -9.28 -3.23
N CYS A 86 26.07 -9.80 -2.05
CA CYS A 86 27.14 -9.28 -1.22
C CYS A 86 28.30 -10.28 -1.20
N PRO A 87 29.52 -9.90 -1.64
CA PRO A 87 30.67 -10.79 -1.63
C PRO A 87 31.09 -11.26 -0.22
N THR A 88 30.69 -10.52 0.82
CA THR A 88 31.23 -10.64 2.18
C THR A 88 30.17 -11.00 3.22
N SER A 89 28.91 -11.26 2.81
CA SER A 89 27.80 -11.50 3.74
C SER A 89 27.27 -12.91 3.60
N THR A 90 27.38 -13.66 4.69
CA THR A 90 26.55 -14.82 4.98
C THR A 90 25.32 -14.32 5.73
N TYR A 91 24.21 -14.15 5.00
CA TYR A 91 22.87 -13.89 5.51
C TYR A 91 22.62 -12.54 6.23
N HIS A 92 21.65 -11.80 5.68
CA HIS A 92 20.89 -10.69 6.29
C HIS A 92 21.62 -9.41 6.69
N THR A 93 22.93 -9.41 6.95
CA THR A 93 23.68 -8.19 7.27
C THR A 93 24.79 -7.96 6.25
N CYS A 94 24.63 -6.89 5.49
CA CYS A 94 25.57 -6.50 4.47
C CYS A 94 26.63 -5.57 5.07
N ASN A 95 27.78 -6.12 5.48
CA ASN A 95 28.83 -5.36 6.18
C ASN A 95 29.44 -4.20 5.38
N HIS A 96 29.21 -4.13 4.06
CA HIS A 96 29.71 -3.03 3.22
C HIS A 96 28.72 -1.87 3.09
N PHE A 97 27.52 -1.97 3.67
CA PHE A 97 26.53 -0.90 3.58
C PHE A 97 26.01 -0.53 4.97
N THR A 98 26.06 0.76 5.28
CA THR A 98 25.40 1.28 6.48
C THR A 98 23.95 1.62 6.14
N PRO A 99 22.95 0.93 6.71
CA PRO A 99 21.57 1.16 6.35
C PRO A 99 21.18 2.62 6.64
N ARG A 100 20.64 3.29 5.63
CA ARG A 100 20.05 4.62 5.74
C ARG A 100 18.54 4.48 5.61
N CYS A 101 17.80 5.16 6.47
CA CYS A 101 16.35 5.16 6.38
C CYS A 101 15.90 5.95 5.16
N VAL A 102 15.11 5.34 4.27
CA VAL A 102 14.57 6.01 3.07
C VAL A 102 13.63 7.18 3.39
N ASN A 103 13.08 7.23 4.61
CA ASN A 103 12.13 8.27 5.02
C ASN A 103 12.79 9.52 5.60
N CYS A 104 14.06 9.45 6.05
CA CYS A 104 14.72 10.57 6.72
C CYS A 104 16.25 10.62 6.56
N ASP A 105 16.82 9.74 5.73
CA ASP A 105 18.25 9.60 5.41
C ASP A 105 19.19 9.36 6.61
N SER A 106 18.63 9.14 7.79
CA SER A 106 19.36 8.93 9.04
C SER A 106 19.85 7.48 9.20
N LEU A 107 20.83 7.29 10.08
CA LEU A 107 21.52 6.01 10.29
C LEU A 107 20.72 5.06 11.18
N HIS A 108 19.63 4.54 10.65
CA HIS A 108 18.84 3.48 11.26
C HIS A 108 18.04 2.74 10.20
N GLU A 109 17.47 1.60 10.59
CA GLU A 109 16.59 0.84 9.70
C GLU A 109 15.28 1.58 9.45
N PHE A 110 14.71 1.43 8.26
CA PHE A 110 13.50 2.13 7.82
C PHE A 110 12.25 1.84 8.65
N HIS A 111 12.23 0.74 9.40
CA HIS A 111 11.13 0.32 10.29
C HIS A 111 11.42 0.67 11.76
N SER A 112 12.46 1.46 12.03
CA SER A 112 12.76 1.95 13.37
C SER A 112 11.73 2.99 13.81
N THR A 113 11.15 2.79 14.99
CA THR A 113 10.26 3.75 15.66
C THR A 113 10.96 5.04 16.09
N ILE A 114 12.30 5.05 16.05
CA ILE A 114 13.14 6.23 16.36
C ILE A 114 13.23 7.18 15.16
N CYS A 115 12.76 6.75 13.98
CA CYS A 115 12.72 7.59 12.79
C CYS A 115 11.95 8.89 13.06
N PRO A 116 12.52 10.08 12.80
CA PRO A 116 11.79 11.34 12.95
C PRO A 116 10.62 11.46 11.95
N ALA A 117 10.70 10.73 10.84
CA ALA A 117 9.61 10.61 9.87
C ALA A 117 8.62 9.49 10.22
N TRP A 118 8.76 8.84 11.39
CA TRP A 118 7.76 7.88 11.86
C TRP A 118 6.41 8.59 12.02
N PRO A 119 5.33 8.08 11.42
CA PRO A 119 4.02 8.69 11.54
C PRO A 119 3.66 8.80 13.03
N LEU A 120 3.42 10.03 13.51
CA LEU A 120 2.96 10.24 14.88
C LEU A 120 1.51 9.77 14.99
N CYS A 121 1.21 9.03 16.05
CA CYS A 121 -0.15 8.70 16.43
C CYS A 121 -0.83 9.96 16.97
N TYR A 122 -1.30 10.83 16.08
CA TYR A 122 -2.32 11.80 16.43
C TYR A 122 -3.67 11.08 16.37
N ASP A 123 -4.19 10.77 17.56
CA ASP A 123 -5.52 10.26 17.90
C ASP A 123 -6.24 9.45 16.81
N LEU A 124 -6.04 8.13 16.86
CA LEU A 124 -7.00 7.16 16.34
C LEU A 124 -8.24 7.16 17.24
N SER A 125 -9.10 8.18 17.13
CA SER A 125 -10.47 8.14 17.67
C SER A 125 -11.45 7.44 16.74
N ASP A 126 -10.99 6.97 15.59
CA ASP A 126 -11.79 6.14 14.70
C ASP A 126 -11.43 4.67 14.97
N GLU A 127 -12.14 4.07 15.92
CA GLU A 127 -12.37 2.62 15.95
C GLU A 127 -13.06 2.23 14.62
N GLU A 128 -12.27 2.10 13.57
CA GLU A 128 -12.72 1.82 12.22
C GLU A 128 -12.98 0.32 12.09
N LYS A 129 -14.24 -0.01 12.33
CA LYS A 129 -14.91 -1.27 11.99
C LYS A 129 -14.43 -1.74 10.62
N LEU A 130 -13.94 -2.98 10.54
CA LEU A 130 -13.60 -3.67 9.30
C LEU A 130 -14.77 -3.58 8.29
N GLU A 131 -14.71 -2.62 7.37
CA GLU A 131 -15.64 -2.52 6.24
C GLU A 131 -14.96 -3.08 4.99
N GLU A 132 -15.39 -4.28 4.58
CA GLU A 132 -14.96 -4.87 3.32
C GLU A 132 -15.66 -4.16 2.15
N VAL A 133 -14.91 -3.31 1.46
CA VAL A 133 -15.40 -2.55 0.31
C VAL A 133 -15.09 -3.30 -0.98
N VAL A 134 -16.07 -3.45 -1.88
CA VAL A 134 -15.86 -3.96 -3.24
C VAL A 134 -15.82 -2.76 -4.21
N ILE A 135 -14.66 -2.53 -4.83
CA ILE A 135 -14.52 -1.46 -5.83
C ILE A 135 -14.94 -1.99 -7.20
N VAL A 136 -15.87 -1.30 -7.85
CA VAL A 136 -16.29 -1.55 -9.22
C VAL A 136 -15.78 -0.40 -10.09
N THR A 137 -14.68 -0.62 -10.82
CA THR A 137 -14.17 0.31 -11.84
C THR A 137 -14.66 -0.05 -13.22
#